data_AF-A0A7S1ZE66-F1
#
_entry.id   AF-A0A7S1ZE66-F1
#
_cell.length_a   1.000
_cell.length_b   1.000
_cell.length_c   1.000
_cell.angle_alpha   90.00
_cell.angle_beta   90.00
_cell.angle_gamma   90.00
#
_symmetry.space_group_name_H-M   'P 1'
#
loop_
_entity.id
_entity.type
_entity.pdbx_description
1 polymer ?
#
loop_
_entity_poly.entity_id
_entity_poly.type
_entity_poly.pdbx_seq_one_letter_code
_entity_poly.pdbx_strand_id
1 'polypeptide(L)'
;PVLGQGGGGGGGGVDSKRREGYGRARNGEVVRSALASLEQDMTMLDNMAGERPQLSAFELTLLSASVVAAAAGPVLFPGTLKLTEVLAPASAAFSASIGIGAEYVGKVAVADGKEIAASTIACAAEAEGYLANAERVKAVTPLCVGIGATAAAFATLAPVVVESIAATANTQLVTELYLLCPLVSVLSAAVSSLALAEVRSYSARAISVGNRRFAKSGLVGRSWLSSTEQIEEQSRRTSDRWWAFSASVLPAPIIGSLVPGVLATKAVVVTALGAAQSAYYLAQSENVLARALDAVALKARSAAVCDTYANQGARSAAILPFTSALSALCAAVTAAIVELPLLESLGALGGAKAALSQAAAVSFFPTLSALFAAAASVSKARCEVDAEAASQAAATLALEYDAGSAKG
;
A
#
# COMPACT_ATOMS: atom_id res chain seq x y z
N PRO A 1 22.89 33.07 -54.05
CA PRO A 1 23.25 34.23 -53.21
C PRO A 1 22.38 34.28 -51.95
N VAL A 2 22.83 34.06 -50.72
CA VAL A 2 24.16 34.03 -50.11
C VAL A 2 24.16 32.90 -49.06
N LEU A 3 25.28 32.17 -49.04
CA LEU A 3 25.66 31.12 -48.10
C LEU A 3 25.93 31.71 -46.70
N GLY A 4 25.65 30.91 -45.67
CA GLY A 4 26.06 31.19 -44.28
C GLY A 4 26.28 29.90 -43.50
N GLN A 5 27.37 29.20 -43.81
CA GLN A 5 28.01 28.23 -42.92
C GLN A 5 28.43 28.94 -41.62
N GLY A 6 28.22 28.28 -40.48
CA GLY A 6 28.75 28.70 -39.19
C GLY A 6 28.76 27.51 -38.23
N GLY A 7 29.83 26.73 -38.26
CA GLY A 7 30.15 25.73 -37.25
C GLY A 7 30.64 26.36 -35.95
N GLY A 8 30.46 25.62 -34.87
CA GLY A 8 30.93 25.92 -33.52
C GLY A 8 30.01 25.17 -32.56
N GLY A 9 30.42 24.17 -31.81
CA GLY A 9 31.69 24.00 -31.11
C GLY A 9 31.29 23.45 -29.74
N GLY A 10 31.88 22.34 -29.32
CA GLY A 10 31.47 21.59 -28.14
C GLY A 10 31.40 22.45 -26.87
N GLY A 11 30.29 22.31 -26.15
CA GLY A 11 30.05 22.97 -24.86
C GLY A 11 28.95 22.30 -24.03
N GLY A 12 28.75 20.98 -24.15
CA GLY A 12 27.63 20.27 -23.52
C GLY A 12 27.93 19.57 -22.18
N GLY A 13 29.12 19.76 -21.60
CA GLY A 13 29.60 18.92 -20.47
C GLY A 13 29.36 19.48 -19.07
N VAL A 14 29.13 20.79 -18.92
CA VAL A 14 29.15 21.44 -17.59
C VAL A 14 27.75 21.68 -17.01
N ASP A 15 26.74 21.92 -17.86
CA ASP A 15 25.35 22.12 -17.39
C ASP A 15 24.61 20.84 -17.02
N SER A 16 25.03 19.68 -17.56
CA SER A 16 24.49 18.38 -17.17
C SER A 16 24.83 18.04 -15.70
N LYS A 17 26.10 18.24 -15.29
CA LYS A 17 26.53 17.99 -13.90
C LYS A 17 25.91 18.94 -12.88
N ARG A 18 25.62 20.20 -13.27
CA ARG A 18 24.93 21.17 -12.39
C ARG A 18 23.43 20.87 -12.24
N ARG A 19 22.77 20.38 -13.30
CA ARG A 19 21.36 19.92 -13.22
C ARG A 19 21.21 18.63 -12.42
N GLU A 20 22.15 17.69 -12.53
CA GLU A 20 22.16 16.48 -11.67
C GLU A 20 22.34 16.82 -10.19
N GLY A 21 23.22 17.77 -9.86
CA GLY A 21 23.44 18.22 -8.48
C GLY A 21 22.21 18.88 -7.86
N TYR A 22 21.51 19.73 -8.61
CA TYR A 22 20.27 20.38 -8.15
C TYR A 22 19.10 19.41 -8.00
N GLY A 23 18.96 18.43 -8.91
CA GLY A 23 17.94 17.38 -8.80
C GLY A 23 18.17 16.47 -7.58
N ARG A 24 19.42 16.10 -7.29
CA ARG A 24 19.78 15.31 -6.11
C ARG A 24 19.53 16.05 -4.79
N ALA A 25 19.85 17.35 -4.73
CA ALA A 25 19.61 18.17 -3.55
C ALA A 25 18.11 18.31 -3.27
N ARG A 26 17.31 18.60 -4.31
CA ARG A 26 15.85 18.73 -4.20
C ARG A 26 15.16 17.42 -3.84
N ASN A 27 15.60 16.30 -4.41
CA ASN A 27 15.11 14.98 -4.02
C ASN A 27 15.48 14.64 -2.57
N GLY A 28 16.66 15.06 -2.11
CA GLY A 28 17.06 14.93 -0.71
C GLY A 28 16.17 15.72 0.25
N GLU A 29 15.77 16.94 -0.12
CA GLU A 29 14.83 17.75 0.65
C GLU A 29 13.42 17.13 0.69
N VAL A 30 12.93 16.62 -0.43
CA VAL A 30 11.61 15.93 -0.48
C VAL A 30 11.62 14.67 0.37
N VAL A 31 12.68 13.86 0.29
CA VAL A 31 12.83 12.66 1.13
C VAL A 31 12.93 13.04 2.60
N ARG A 32 13.73 14.05 2.96
CA ARG A 32 13.83 14.54 4.34
C ARG A 32 12.50 15.08 4.87
N SER A 33 11.76 15.83 4.05
CA SER A 33 10.42 16.31 4.39
C SER A 33 9.45 15.16 4.63
N ALA A 34 9.46 14.14 3.77
CA ALA A 34 8.59 12.97 3.91
C ALA A 34 8.96 12.15 5.16
N LEU A 35 10.26 11.99 5.44
CA LEU A 35 10.74 11.34 6.65
C LEU A 35 10.38 12.13 7.91
N ALA A 36 10.53 13.46 7.90
CA ALA A 36 10.15 14.32 9.02
C ALA A 36 8.63 14.30 9.26
N SER A 37 7.82 14.22 8.20
CA SER A 37 6.37 14.02 8.32
C SER A 37 6.03 12.66 8.91
N LEU A 38 6.71 11.58 8.49
CA LEU A 38 6.53 10.26 9.07
C LEU A 38 6.96 10.21 10.55
N GLU A 39 8.06 10.88 10.90
CA GLU A 39 8.52 11.03 12.28
C GLU A 39 7.50 11.82 13.12
N GLN A 40 6.94 12.89 12.56
CA GLN A 40 5.88 13.66 13.22
C GLN A 40 4.61 12.82 13.41
N ASP A 41 4.19 12.03 12.42
CA ASP A 41 3.05 11.12 12.54
C ASP A 41 3.31 10.03 13.60
N MET A 42 4.54 9.49 13.64
CA MET A 42 4.94 8.51 14.66
C MET A 42 4.95 9.11 16.08
N THR A 43 5.44 10.34 16.24
CA THR A 43 5.41 11.02 17.55
C THR A 43 3.99 11.38 17.96
N MET A 44 3.12 11.77 17.02
CA MET A 44 1.70 11.99 17.29
C MET A 44 1.00 10.70 17.74
N LEU A 45 1.29 9.56 17.11
CA LEU A 45 0.75 8.27 17.52
C LEU A 45 1.25 7.82 18.88
N ASP A 46 2.53 8.05 19.22
CA ASP A 46 3.05 7.77 20.56
C ASP A 46 2.36 8.67 21.62
N ASN A 47 2.08 9.93 21.28
CA ASN A 47 1.29 10.82 22.13
C ASN A 47 -0.17 10.32 22.28
N MET A 48 -0.82 9.89 21.20
CA MET A 48 -2.18 9.33 21.24
C MET A 48 -2.25 8.01 22.01
N ALA A 49 -1.22 7.15 21.88
CA ALA A 49 -1.05 5.95 22.69
C ALA A 49 -0.79 6.30 24.16
N GLY A 50 -0.15 7.45 24.42
CA GLY A 50 -0.01 8.06 25.73
C GLY A 50 -1.33 8.57 26.33
N GLU A 51 -2.23 9.08 25.49
CA GLU A 51 -3.54 9.62 25.89
C GLU A 51 -4.60 8.53 26.12
N ARG A 52 -4.47 7.36 25.49
CA ARG A 52 -5.34 6.23 25.81
C ARG A 52 -5.07 5.79 27.25
N PRO A 53 -6.11 5.58 28.08
CA PRO A 53 -5.92 5.05 29.43
C PRO A 53 -5.20 3.69 29.32
N GLN A 54 -3.92 3.70 29.69
CA GLN A 54 -2.99 2.58 29.47
C GLN A 54 -3.29 1.39 30.40
N LEU A 55 -4.11 1.63 31.42
CA LEU A 55 -4.75 0.62 32.25
C LEU A 55 -6.26 0.79 32.15
N SER A 56 -6.96 -0.30 31.92
CA SER A 56 -8.40 -0.34 32.17
C SER A 56 -8.65 0.03 33.63
N ALA A 57 -9.72 0.78 33.92
CA ALA A 57 -10.12 1.07 35.31
C ALA A 57 -10.24 -0.24 36.13
N PHE A 58 -10.66 -1.32 35.48
CA PHE A 58 -10.69 -2.65 36.08
C PHE A 58 -9.29 -3.17 36.43
N GLU A 59 -8.32 -3.13 35.50
CA GLU A 59 -6.94 -3.56 35.75
C GLU A 59 -6.28 -2.73 36.86
N LEU A 60 -6.50 -1.40 36.87
CA LEU A 60 -5.99 -0.51 37.91
C LEU A 60 -6.60 -0.84 39.28
N THR A 61 -7.92 -1.03 39.36
CA THR A 61 -8.58 -1.41 40.62
C THR A 61 -8.10 -2.78 41.13
N LEU A 62 -7.90 -3.73 40.23
CA LEU A 62 -7.39 -5.06 40.54
C LEU A 62 -5.94 -5.05 41.03
N LEU A 63 -5.05 -4.31 40.36
CA LEU A 63 -3.65 -4.18 40.75
C LEU A 63 -3.48 -3.38 42.05
N SER A 64 -4.27 -2.32 42.24
CA SER A 64 -4.26 -1.57 43.51
C SER A 64 -4.82 -2.41 44.66
N ALA A 65 -5.91 -3.16 44.43
CA ALA A 65 -6.47 -4.07 45.43
C ALA A 65 -5.51 -5.20 45.78
N SER A 66 -4.75 -5.76 44.82
CA SER A 66 -3.78 -6.81 45.09
C SER A 66 -2.63 -6.31 46.00
N VAL A 67 -2.13 -5.09 45.76
CA VAL A 67 -1.11 -4.45 46.60
C VAL A 67 -1.65 -4.13 47.99
N VAL A 68 -2.85 -3.56 48.10
CA VAL A 68 -3.48 -3.25 49.39
C VAL A 68 -3.76 -4.53 50.18
N ALA A 69 -4.23 -5.60 49.53
CA ALA A 69 -4.44 -6.89 50.17
C ALA A 69 -3.13 -7.47 50.72
N ALA A 70 -2.04 -7.41 49.94
CA ALA A 70 -0.73 -7.86 50.38
C ALA A 70 -0.20 -7.05 51.59
N ALA A 71 -0.32 -5.73 51.54
CA ALA A 71 0.18 -4.83 52.59
C ALA A 71 -0.67 -4.84 53.87
N ALA A 72 -1.99 -5.01 53.75
CA ALA A 72 -2.90 -5.00 54.89
C ALA A 72 -2.90 -6.32 55.66
N GLY A 73 -2.50 -7.43 55.05
CA GLY A 73 -2.50 -8.76 55.67
C GLY A 73 -1.80 -8.80 57.04
N PRO A 74 -0.51 -8.42 57.15
CA PRO A 74 0.22 -8.45 58.42
C PRO A 74 -0.32 -7.49 59.50
N VAL A 75 -1.03 -6.43 59.08
CA VAL A 75 -1.58 -5.40 59.99
C VAL A 75 -2.95 -5.79 60.51
N LEU A 76 -3.83 -6.31 59.65
CA LEU A 76 -5.19 -6.72 60.00
C LEU A 76 -5.21 -8.04 60.77
N PHE A 77 -4.23 -8.91 60.53
CA PHE A 77 -4.20 -10.26 61.06
C PHE A 77 -2.87 -10.61 61.79
N PRO A 78 -2.46 -9.84 62.81
CA PRO A 78 -1.16 -9.99 63.46
C PRO A 78 -0.98 -11.31 64.22
N GLY A 79 -2.05 -12.09 64.43
CA GLY A 79 -2.02 -13.39 65.13
C GLY A 79 -2.20 -14.63 64.23
N THR A 80 -2.41 -14.46 62.92
CA THR A 80 -2.66 -15.58 61.98
C THR A 80 -1.72 -15.51 60.78
N LEU A 81 -0.47 -15.90 61.01
CA LEU A 81 0.60 -15.98 60.00
C LEU A 81 0.20 -16.80 58.76
N LYS A 82 -0.65 -17.82 58.95
CA LYS A 82 -1.19 -18.67 57.87
C LYS A 82 -2.02 -17.91 56.82
N LEU A 83 -2.69 -16.84 57.20
CA LEU A 83 -3.49 -16.04 56.26
C LEU A 83 -2.58 -15.14 55.41
N THR A 84 -1.56 -14.54 56.03
CA THR A 84 -0.55 -13.75 55.32
C THR A 84 0.30 -14.59 54.37
N GLU A 85 0.52 -15.86 54.72
CA GLU A 85 1.25 -16.83 53.89
C GLU A 85 0.53 -17.13 52.57
N VAL A 86 -0.80 -17.07 52.55
CA VAL A 86 -1.57 -17.32 51.32
C VAL A 86 -1.85 -16.02 50.57
N LEU A 87 -2.14 -14.93 51.29
CA LEU A 87 -2.65 -13.69 50.70
C LEU A 87 -1.60 -12.98 49.83
N ALA A 88 -0.35 -12.90 50.29
CA ALA A 88 0.70 -12.21 49.54
C ALA A 88 1.11 -12.97 48.27
N PRO A 89 1.38 -14.29 48.29
CA PRO A 89 1.65 -15.04 47.07
C PRO A 89 0.45 -15.07 46.11
N ALA A 90 -0.78 -15.17 46.61
CA ALA A 90 -1.98 -15.10 45.77
C ALA A 90 -2.12 -13.73 45.07
N SER A 91 -1.89 -12.63 45.79
CA SER A 91 -1.92 -11.28 45.20
C SER A 91 -0.81 -11.04 44.15
N ALA A 92 0.39 -11.58 44.39
CA ALA A 92 1.51 -11.48 43.46
C ALA A 92 1.30 -12.37 42.23
N ALA A 93 0.77 -13.58 42.39
CA ALA A 93 0.38 -14.47 41.30
C ALA A 93 -0.75 -13.88 40.45
N PHE A 94 -1.73 -13.25 41.09
CA PHE A 94 -2.82 -12.55 40.39
C PHE A 94 -2.28 -11.39 39.55
N SER A 95 -1.38 -10.57 40.11
CA SER A 95 -0.73 -9.48 39.37
C SER A 95 0.11 -10.01 38.19
N ALA A 96 0.85 -11.11 38.40
CA ALA A 96 1.58 -11.79 37.33
C ALA A 96 0.66 -12.33 36.22
N SER A 97 -0.52 -12.84 36.57
CA SER A 97 -1.50 -13.32 35.57
C SER A 97 -2.01 -12.19 34.66
N ILE A 98 -2.18 -10.97 35.20
CA ILE A 98 -2.53 -9.78 34.40
C ILE A 98 -1.38 -9.44 33.44
N GLY A 99 -0.13 -9.48 33.92
CA GLY A 99 1.05 -9.23 33.08
C GLY A 99 1.21 -10.23 31.93
N ILE A 100 1.01 -11.52 32.19
CA ILE A 100 1.04 -12.59 31.17
C ILE A 100 -0.14 -12.44 30.19
N GLY A 101 -1.33 -12.11 30.69
CA GLY A 101 -2.48 -11.81 29.84
C GLY A 101 -2.23 -10.63 28.91
N ALA A 102 -1.61 -9.57 29.43
CA ALA A 102 -1.23 -8.41 28.63
C ALA A 102 -0.19 -8.75 27.56
N GLU A 103 0.80 -9.59 27.87
CA GLU A 103 1.74 -10.11 26.88
C GLU A 103 1.01 -10.86 25.76
N TYR A 104 0.12 -11.80 26.10
CA TYR A 104 -0.62 -12.59 25.10
C TYR A 104 -1.41 -11.68 24.16
N VAL A 105 -2.21 -10.76 24.69
CA VAL A 105 -3.03 -9.85 23.86
C VAL A 105 -2.13 -8.94 23.01
N GLY A 106 -1.05 -8.40 23.58
CA GLY A 106 -0.11 -7.57 22.83
C GLY A 106 0.57 -8.34 21.69
N LYS A 107 0.91 -9.62 21.89
CA LYS A 107 1.48 -10.48 20.84
C LYS A 107 0.49 -10.80 19.73
N VAL A 108 -0.78 -11.04 20.08
CA VAL A 108 -1.86 -11.25 19.10
C VAL A 108 -2.06 -9.98 18.27
N ALA A 109 -2.16 -8.81 18.90
CA ALA A 109 -2.32 -7.54 18.18
C ALA A 109 -1.17 -7.28 17.18
N VAL A 110 0.08 -7.56 17.58
CA VAL A 110 1.23 -7.45 16.65
C VAL A 110 1.15 -8.46 15.51
N ALA A 111 0.74 -9.69 15.80
CA ALA A 111 0.58 -10.71 14.76
C ALA A 111 -0.49 -10.29 13.74
N ASP A 112 -1.64 -9.79 14.20
CA ASP A 112 -2.72 -9.27 13.36
C ASP A 112 -2.23 -8.08 12.51
N GLY A 113 -1.53 -7.12 13.12
CA GLY A 113 -0.93 -5.98 12.41
C GLY A 113 0.06 -6.43 11.32
N LYS A 114 0.84 -7.49 11.59
CA LYS A 114 1.76 -8.09 10.62
C LYS A 114 1.08 -8.83 9.48
N GLU A 115 -0.02 -9.53 9.77
CA GLU A 115 -0.83 -10.17 8.75
C GLU A 115 -1.46 -9.14 7.80
N ILE A 116 -2.03 -8.06 8.36
CA ILE A 116 -2.57 -6.95 7.58
C ILE A 116 -1.47 -6.34 6.71
N ALA A 117 -0.30 -6.01 7.28
CA ALA A 117 0.83 -5.47 6.54
C ALA A 117 1.27 -6.40 5.39
N ALA A 118 1.42 -7.71 5.63
CA ALA A 118 1.78 -8.67 4.60
C ALA A 118 0.74 -8.72 3.46
N SER A 119 -0.56 -8.70 3.80
CA SER A 119 -1.66 -8.65 2.83
C SER A 119 -1.66 -7.35 2.01
N THR A 120 -1.35 -6.21 2.63
CA THR A 120 -1.24 -4.91 1.93
C THR A 120 -0.08 -4.88 0.94
N ILE A 121 1.09 -5.43 1.32
CA ILE A 121 2.26 -5.52 0.45
C ILE A 121 1.97 -6.44 -0.73
N ALA A 122 1.37 -7.61 -0.50
CA ALA A 122 0.98 -8.52 -1.56
C ALA A 122 -0.01 -7.86 -2.54
N CYS A 123 -0.99 -7.12 -2.02
CA CYS A 123 -1.94 -6.35 -2.82
C CYS A 123 -1.25 -5.27 -3.68
N ALA A 124 -0.29 -4.53 -3.11
CA ALA A 124 0.47 -3.53 -3.85
C ALA A 124 1.31 -4.17 -4.96
N ALA A 125 1.98 -5.28 -4.68
CA ALA A 125 2.77 -6.03 -5.65
C ALA A 125 1.90 -6.62 -6.79
N GLU A 126 0.70 -7.14 -6.48
CA GLU A 126 -0.26 -7.59 -7.49
C GLU A 126 -0.72 -6.43 -8.40
N ALA A 127 -0.98 -5.25 -7.83
CA ALA A 127 -1.38 -4.07 -8.58
C ALA A 127 -0.25 -3.59 -9.53
N GLU A 128 1.00 -3.60 -9.05
CA GLU A 128 2.19 -3.29 -9.85
C GLU A 128 2.41 -4.32 -10.97
N GLY A 129 2.16 -5.61 -10.70
CA GLY A 129 2.20 -6.66 -11.72
C GLY A 129 1.20 -6.42 -12.87
N TYR A 130 0.00 -5.94 -12.57
CA TYR A 130 -0.96 -5.53 -13.62
C TYR A 130 -0.51 -4.28 -14.37
N LEU A 131 0.06 -3.29 -13.68
CA LEU A 131 0.60 -2.08 -14.31
C LEU A 131 1.74 -2.41 -15.28
N ALA A 132 2.66 -3.29 -14.89
CA ALA A 132 3.75 -3.75 -15.75
C ALA A 132 3.23 -4.47 -17.01
N ASN A 133 2.15 -5.26 -16.89
CA ASN A 133 1.50 -5.85 -18.05
C ASN A 133 0.82 -4.81 -18.95
N ALA A 134 0.22 -3.76 -18.38
CA ALA A 134 -0.33 -2.65 -19.14
C ALA A 134 0.77 -1.92 -19.95
N GLU A 135 1.94 -1.67 -19.35
CA GLU A 135 3.08 -1.06 -20.04
C GLU A 135 3.60 -1.92 -21.20
N ARG A 136 3.67 -3.25 -21.01
CA ARG A 136 4.07 -4.18 -22.07
C ARG A 136 3.12 -4.13 -23.27
N VAL A 137 1.82 -4.08 -23.02
CA VAL A 137 0.82 -3.96 -24.11
C VAL A 137 0.90 -2.60 -24.79
N LYS A 138 1.09 -1.51 -24.02
CA LYS A 138 1.29 -0.16 -24.56
C LYS A 138 2.46 -0.08 -25.53
N ALA A 139 3.52 -0.88 -25.33
CA ALA A 139 4.71 -0.87 -26.20
C ALA A 139 4.41 -1.19 -27.68
N VAL A 140 3.27 -1.83 -27.98
CA VAL A 140 2.82 -2.07 -29.37
C VAL A 140 2.31 -0.79 -30.04
N THR A 141 1.74 0.15 -29.29
CA THR A 141 1.10 1.35 -29.86
C THR A 141 2.10 2.30 -30.56
N PRO A 142 3.30 2.60 -30.01
CA PRO A 142 4.32 3.38 -30.72
C PRO A 142 4.78 2.75 -32.04
N LEU A 143 4.89 1.41 -32.11
CA LEU A 143 5.19 0.70 -33.35
C LEU A 143 4.10 0.98 -34.39
N CYS A 144 2.82 0.89 -33.99
CA CYS A 144 1.70 1.17 -34.86
C CYS A 144 1.67 2.63 -35.37
N VAL A 145 2.02 3.58 -34.51
CA VAL A 145 2.17 5.00 -34.92
C VAL A 145 3.29 5.14 -35.94
N GLY A 146 4.43 4.48 -35.74
CA GLY A 146 5.55 4.47 -36.69
C GLY A 146 5.15 3.90 -38.05
N ILE A 147 4.50 2.73 -38.07
CA ILE A 147 4.00 2.09 -39.29
C ILE A 147 3.01 3.02 -40.02
N GLY A 148 2.07 3.65 -39.29
CA GLY A 148 1.11 4.58 -39.86
C GLY A 148 1.76 5.83 -40.46
N ALA A 149 2.75 6.41 -39.77
CA ALA A 149 3.50 7.56 -40.26
C ALA A 149 4.35 7.22 -41.49
N THR A 150 5.01 6.06 -41.50
CA THR A 150 5.76 5.55 -42.66
C THR A 150 4.82 5.31 -43.84
N ALA A 151 3.67 4.68 -43.62
CA ALA A 151 2.66 4.48 -44.67
C ALA A 151 2.12 5.81 -45.23
N ALA A 152 1.90 6.82 -44.36
CA ALA A 152 1.51 8.16 -44.80
C ALA A 152 2.61 8.84 -45.63
N ALA A 153 3.88 8.74 -45.22
CA ALA A 153 5.00 9.26 -46.00
C ALA A 153 5.10 8.57 -47.38
N PHE A 154 4.99 7.24 -47.43
CA PHE A 154 4.98 6.50 -48.70
C PHE A 154 3.77 6.87 -49.58
N ALA A 155 2.59 7.09 -49.01
CA ALA A 155 1.41 7.51 -49.76
C ALA A 155 1.62 8.88 -50.45
N THR A 156 2.39 9.79 -49.86
CA THR A 156 2.73 11.07 -50.51
C THR A 156 3.76 10.92 -51.64
N LEU A 157 4.62 9.90 -51.59
CA LEU A 157 5.60 9.58 -52.63
C LEU A 157 5.02 8.73 -53.76
N ALA A 158 3.91 8.02 -53.51
CA ALA A 158 3.28 7.11 -54.45
C ALA A 158 2.97 7.74 -55.83
N PRO A 159 2.48 8.99 -55.95
CA PRO A 159 2.24 9.62 -57.25
C PRO A 159 3.50 9.73 -58.11
N VAL A 160 4.62 10.14 -57.51
CA VAL A 160 5.91 10.32 -58.19
C VAL A 160 6.50 8.97 -58.59
N VAL A 161 6.37 7.96 -57.73
CA VAL A 161 6.81 6.59 -58.01
C VAL A 161 5.98 5.97 -59.13
N VAL A 162 4.66 6.20 -59.13
CA VAL A 162 3.78 5.72 -60.20
C VAL A 162 4.09 6.42 -61.52
N GLU A 163 4.33 7.73 -61.53
CA GLU A 163 4.66 8.49 -62.76
C GLU A 163 5.95 7.97 -63.42
N SER A 164 6.95 7.60 -62.61
CA SER A 164 8.22 7.05 -63.10
C SER A 164 8.14 5.59 -63.58
N ILE A 165 7.16 4.82 -63.09
CA ILE A 165 6.94 3.40 -63.45
C ILE A 165 5.89 3.25 -64.57
N ALA A 166 4.96 4.20 -64.71
CA ALA A 166 3.82 4.14 -65.63
C ALA A 166 4.20 4.11 -67.12
N ALA A 167 5.47 4.36 -67.48
CA ALA A 167 5.95 4.18 -68.84
C ALA A 167 5.95 2.71 -69.31
N THR A 168 5.89 1.74 -68.39
CA THR A 168 6.05 0.30 -68.70
C THR A 168 5.14 -0.65 -67.92
N ALA A 169 4.33 -0.16 -66.98
CA ALA A 169 3.61 -1.01 -66.02
C ALA A 169 2.09 -1.16 -66.27
N ASN A 170 1.57 -2.29 -65.80
CA ASN A 170 0.16 -2.69 -65.85
C ASN A 170 -0.69 -1.82 -64.89
N THR A 171 -1.86 -1.35 -65.33
CA THR A 171 -2.73 -0.44 -64.56
C THR A 171 -3.18 -1.01 -63.21
N GLN A 172 -3.27 -2.34 -63.11
CA GLN A 172 -3.62 -3.07 -61.89
C GLN A 172 -2.56 -2.91 -60.77
N LEU A 173 -1.27 -2.92 -61.13
CA LEU A 173 -0.17 -2.83 -60.16
C LEU A 173 -0.11 -1.43 -59.54
N VAL A 174 -0.47 -0.40 -60.32
CA VAL A 174 -0.61 0.98 -59.86
C VAL A 174 -1.72 1.12 -58.82
N THR A 175 -2.89 0.51 -59.05
CA THR A 175 -4.00 0.58 -58.09
C THR A 175 -3.72 -0.16 -56.78
N GLU A 176 -3.03 -1.30 -56.83
CA GLU A 176 -2.64 -2.05 -55.63
C GLU A 176 -1.65 -1.25 -54.77
N LEU A 177 -0.70 -0.56 -55.38
CA LEU A 177 0.27 0.29 -54.68
C LEU A 177 -0.41 1.44 -53.91
N TYR A 178 -1.44 2.06 -54.50
CA TYR A 178 -2.21 3.14 -53.86
C TYR A 178 -3.08 2.66 -52.70
N LEU A 179 -3.53 1.40 -52.71
CA LEU A 179 -4.41 0.84 -51.67
C LEU A 179 -3.64 0.20 -50.51
N LEU A 180 -2.39 -0.24 -50.74
CA LEU A 180 -1.56 -0.88 -49.73
C LEU A 180 -1.28 0.04 -48.52
N CYS A 181 -0.84 1.28 -48.76
CA CYS A 181 -0.50 2.21 -47.69
C CYS A 181 -1.71 2.57 -46.80
N PRO A 182 -2.88 2.93 -47.36
CA PRO A 182 -4.12 3.10 -46.59
C PRO A 182 -4.49 1.88 -45.76
N LEU A 183 -4.41 0.68 -46.35
CA LEU A 183 -4.75 -0.57 -45.67
C LEU A 183 -3.85 -0.80 -44.44
N VAL A 184 -2.53 -0.68 -44.62
CA VAL A 184 -1.55 -0.85 -43.53
C VAL A 184 -1.76 0.19 -42.43
N SER A 185 -2.01 1.45 -42.77
CA SER A 185 -2.25 2.51 -41.79
C SER A 185 -3.53 2.27 -40.98
N VAL A 186 -4.63 1.87 -41.64
CA VAL A 186 -5.91 1.58 -40.98
C VAL A 186 -5.84 0.34 -40.10
N LEU A 187 -5.18 -0.73 -40.56
CA LEU A 187 -4.95 -1.93 -39.73
C LEU A 187 -4.09 -1.61 -38.50
N SER A 188 -3.07 -0.76 -38.68
CA SER A 188 -2.23 -0.28 -37.58
C SER A 188 -3.02 0.51 -36.53
N ALA A 189 -3.96 1.36 -36.97
CA ALA A 189 -4.89 2.07 -36.09
C ALA A 189 -5.82 1.11 -35.35
N ALA A 190 -6.30 0.06 -36.01
CA ALA A 190 -7.16 -0.95 -35.40
C ALA A 190 -6.43 -1.78 -34.33
N VAL A 191 -5.17 -2.16 -34.58
CA VAL A 191 -4.31 -2.81 -33.58
C VAL A 191 -4.04 -1.87 -32.39
N SER A 192 -3.83 -0.57 -32.64
CA SER A 192 -3.67 0.44 -31.59
C SER A 192 -4.91 0.57 -30.71
N SER A 193 -6.11 0.51 -31.30
CA SER A 193 -7.39 0.53 -30.58
C SER A 193 -7.54 -0.71 -29.67
N LEU A 194 -7.19 -1.89 -30.17
CA LEU A 194 -7.21 -3.13 -29.39
C LEU A 194 -6.23 -3.06 -28.21
N ALA A 195 -5.00 -2.59 -28.45
CA ALA A 195 -3.99 -2.39 -27.41
C ALA A 195 -4.49 -1.41 -26.32
N LEU A 196 -5.14 -0.32 -26.71
CA LEU A 196 -5.76 0.63 -25.76
C LEU A 196 -6.83 -0.05 -24.89
N ALA A 197 -7.68 -0.90 -25.46
CA ALA A 197 -8.70 -1.62 -24.71
C ALA A 197 -8.08 -2.59 -23.69
N GLU A 198 -6.98 -3.25 -24.04
CA GLU A 198 -6.22 -4.10 -23.13
C GLU A 198 -5.52 -3.33 -22.03
N VAL A 199 -4.86 -2.20 -22.37
CA VAL A 199 -4.26 -1.27 -21.38
C VAL A 199 -5.32 -0.83 -20.38
N ARG A 200 -6.50 -0.38 -20.84
CA ARG A 200 -7.63 -0.03 -19.96
C ARG A 200 -8.04 -1.16 -19.04
N SER A 201 -8.09 -2.39 -19.56
CA SER A 201 -8.45 -3.58 -18.77
C SER A 201 -7.41 -3.89 -17.68
N TYR A 202 -6.12 -3.79 -17.98
CA TYR A 202 -5.05 -4.00 -16.98
C TYR A 202 -4.97 -2.85 -15.98
N SER A 203 -5.06 -1.60 -16.43
CA SER A 203 -5.11 -0.42 -15.58
C SER A 203 -6.32 -0.42 -14.65
N ALA A 204 -7.51 -0.77 -15.13
CA ALA A 204 -8.70 -0.90 -14.30
C ALA A 204 -8.51 -1.99 -13.23
N ARG A 205 -7.92 -3.13 -13.62
CA ARG A 205 -7.57 -4.20 -12.65
C ARG A 205 -6.59 -3.70 -11.60
N ALA A 206 -5.49 -3.05 -11.99
CA ALA A 206 -4.50 -2.45 -11.09
C ALA A 206 -5.15 -1.47 -10.09
N ILE A 207 -6.05 -0.60 -10.56
CA ILE A 207 -6.82 0.33 -9.72
C ILE A 207 -7.76 -0.41 -8.78
N SER A 208 -8.38 -1.51 -9.20
CA SER A 208 -9.35 -2.27 -8.39
C SER A 208 -8.75 -3.29 -7.42
N VAL A 209 -7.44 -3.62 -7.52
CA VAL A 209 -6.80 -4.57 -6.60
C VAL A 209 -6.90 -4.06 -5.17
N GLY A 210 -7.31 -4.91 -4.24
CA GLY A 210 -7.46 -4.55 -2.83
C GLY A 210 -8.86 -4.09 -2.42
N ASN A 211 -9.70 -3.64 -3.37
CA ASN A 211 -11.06 -3.21 -3.07
C ASN A 211 -11.86 -4.31 -2.37
N ARG A 212 -11.68 -5.57 -2.77
CA ARG A 212 -12.32 -6.73 -2.11
C ARG A 212 -11.69 -7.11 -0.77
N ARG A 213 -10.36 -7.02 -0.66
CA ARG A 213 -9.61 -7.49 0.52
C ARG A 213 -9.75 -6.53 1.70
N PHE A 214 -9.92 -5.25 1.42
CA PHE A 214 -10.00 -4.19 2.43
C PHE A 214 -11.37 -3.48 2.45
N ALA A 215 -12.39 -4.03 1.79
CA ALA A 215 -13.74 -3.49 1.82
C ALA A 215 -14.31 -3.52 3.25
N LYS A 216 -14.86 -2.38 3.69
CA LYS A 216 -15.69 -2.33 4.91
C LYS A 216 -16.96 -3.17 4.69
N SER A 217 -17.50 -3.76 5.76
CA SER A 217 -18.66 -4.66 5.73
C SER A 217 -19.86 -4.15 4.94
N GLY A 218 -20.09 -2.83 4.90
CA GLY A 218 -21.16 -2.20 4.12
C GLY A 218 -20.92 -2.09 2.60
N LEU A 219 -19.68 -2.28 2.12
CA LEU A 219 -19.28 -2.17 0.71
C LEU A 219 -19.02 -3.52 0.04
N VAL A 220 -19.02 -4.62 0.82
CA VAL A 220 -18.78 -5.98 0.31
C VAL A 220 -19.81 -6.37 -0.75
N GLY A 221 -21.09 -6.01 -0.55
CA GLY A 221 -22.17 -6.31 -1.50
C GLY A 221 -22.06 -5.59 -2.85
N ARG A 222 -21.23 -4.55 -2.98
CA ARG A 222 -21.00 -3.85 -4.26
C ARG A 222 -19.81 -4.40 -5.04
N SER A 223 -18.84 -4.99 -4.36
CA SER A 223 -17.60 -5.50 -4.98
C SER A 223 -17.63 -7.00 -5.29
N TRP A 224 -18.63 -7.72 -4.75
CA TRP A 224 -18.89 -9.12 -5.01
C TRP A 224 -19.77 -9.31 -6.23
N LEU A 225 -19.14 -9.74 -7.32
CA LEU A 225 -19.84 -10.26 -8.50
C LEU A 225 -19.90 -11.78 -8.36
N SER A 226 -21.09 -12.35 -8.56
CA SER A 226 -21.29 -13.78 -8.70
C SER A 226 -20.46 -14.36 -9.85
N SER A 227 -20.15 -15.65 -9.83
CA SER A 227 -19.39 -16.29 -10.92
C SER A 227 -20.06 -16.11 -12.29
N THR A 228 -21.40 -16.09 -12.32
CA THR A 228 -22.18 -15.83 -13.53
C THR A 228 -22.02 -14.40 -14.03
N GLU A 229 -22.09 -13.40 -13.12
CA GLU A 229 -21.85 -11.99 -13.48
C GLU A 229 -20.40 -11.77 -13.96
N GLN A 230 -19.43 -12.46 -13.36
CA GLN A 230 -18.04 -12.38 -13.80
C GLN A 230 -17.86 -12.90 -15.23
N ILE A 231 -18.51 -14.02 -15.57
CA ILE A 231 -18.49 -14.59 -16.93
C ILE A 231 -19.18 -13.65 -17.92
N GLU A 232 -20.35 -13.11 -17.54
CA GLU A 232 -21.10 -12.17 -18.38
C GLU A 232 -20.29 -10.90 -18.66
N GLU A 233 -19.67 -10.32 -17.63
CA GLU A 233 -18.85 -9.13 -17.78
C GLU A 233 -17.58 -9.41 -18.61
N GLN A 234 -16.97 -10.58 -18.44
CA GLN A 234 -15.82 -10.99 -19.25
C GLN A 234 -16.20 -11.20 -20.73
N SER A 235 -17.37 -11.78 -20.99
CA SER A 235 -17.92 -11.95 -22.33
C SER A 235 -18.18 -10.59 -22.99
N ARG A 236 -18.84 -9.68 -22.27
CA ARG A 236 -19.11 -8.32 -22.73
C ARG A 236 -17.82 -7.55 -23.05
N ARG A 237 -16.82 -7.60 -22.16
CA ARG A 237 -15.50 -6.99 -22.41
C ARG A 237 -14.81 -7.54 -23.65
N THR A 238 -15.00 -8.83 -23.95
CA THR A 238 -14.43 -9.44 -25.16
C THR A 238 -15.18 -8.96 -26.40
N SER A 239 -16.51 -8.89 -26.35
CA SER A 239 -17.33 -8.33 -27.43
C SER A 239 -17.00 -6.86 -27.70
N ASP A 240 -16.86 -6.05 -26.66
CA ASP A 240 -16.52 -4.63 -26.75
C ASP A 240 -15.14 -4.41 -27.42
N ARG A 241 -14.18 -5.31 -27.22
CA ARG A 241 -12.87 -5.27 -27.91
C ARG A 241 -13.01 -5.47 -29.41
N TRP A 242 -13.78 -6.48 -29.81
CA TRP A 242 -14.04 -6.74 -31.24
C TRP A 242 -14.83 -5.59 -31.86
N TRP A 243 -15.79 -5.04 -31.13
CA TRP A 243 -16.55 -3.89 -31.60
C TRP A 243 -15.67 -2.64 -31.73
N ALA A 244 -14.79 -2.37 -30.76
CA ALA A 244 -13.82 -1.28 -30.84
C ALA A 244 -12.83 -1.46 -32.00
N PHE A 245 -12.39 -2.70 -32.27
CA PHE A 245 -11.58 -3.03 -33.43
C PHE A 245 -12.34 -2.72 -34.73
N SER A 246 -13.53 -3.29 -34.93
CA SER A 246 -14.34 -3.06 -36.14
C SER A 246 -14.70 -1.58 -36.33
N ALA A 247 -15.08 -0.89 -35.26
CA ALA A 247 -15.43 0.54 -35.28
C ALA A 247 -14.22 1.43 -35.57
N SER A 248 -13.00 0.99 -35.27
CA SER A 248 -11.78 1.76 -35.57
C SER A 248 -11.32 1.65 -37.02
N VAL A 249 -11.73 0.61 -37.75
CA VAL A 249 -11.35 0.39 -39.17
C VAL A 249 -12.14 1.32 -40.12
N LEU A 250 -13.39 1.65 -39.79
CA LEU A 250 -14.33 2.32 -40.70
C LEU A 250 -14.15 3.84 -40.88
N PRO A 251 -13.80 4.66 -39.87
CA PRO A 251 -13.87 6.11 -39.99
C PRO A 251 -12.92 6.68 -41.03
N ALA A 252 -11.68 6.18 -41.11
CA ALA A 252 -10.69 6.71 -42.05
C ALA A 252 -11.08 6.44 -43.52
N PRO A 253 -11.47 5.21 -43.93
CA PRO A 253 -12.01 4.95 -45.26
C PRO A 253 -13.27 5.74 -45.61
N ILE A 254 -14.22 5.88 -44.66
CA ILE A 254 -15.45 6.64 -44.88
C ILE A 254 -15.12 8.11 -45.16
N ILE A 255 -14.30 8.74 -44.31
CA ILE A 255 -13.89 10.14 -44.49
C ILE A 255 -13.12 10.30 -45.80
N GLY A 256 -12.18 9.39 -46.11
CA GLY A 256 -11.43 9.42 -47.36
C GLY A 256 -12.29 9.27 -48.61
N SER A 257 -13.38 8.51 -48.54
CA SER A 257 -14.31 8.35 -49.67
C SER A 257 -15.07 9.64 -50.00
N LEU A 258 -15.38 10.44 -48.98
CA LEU A 258 -16.09 11.71 -49.06
C LEU A 258 -15.23 12.88 -49.55
N VAL A 259 -13.89 12.78 -49.42
CA VAL A 259 -12.99 13.82 -49.93
C VAL A 259 -13.02 13.84 -51.47
N PRO A 260 -13.34 14.98 -52.11
CA PRO A 260 -13.28 15.12 -53.56
C PRO A 260 -11.81 15.06 -54.01
N GLY A 261 -11.53 14.32 -55.09
CA GLY A 261 -10.19 14.24 -55.67
C GLY A 261 -9.87 12.90 -56.33
N VAL A 262 -8.67 12.83 -56.91
CA VAL A 262 -8.10 11.61 -57.49
C VAL A 262 -7.80 10.58 -56.40
N LEU A 263 -7.69 9.30 -56.79
CA LEU A 263 -7.42 8.19 -55.87
C LEU A 263 -6.20 8.44 -54.98
N ALA A 264 -5.14 9.05 -55.52
CA ALA A 264 -3.93 9.41 -54.78
C ALA A 264 -4.22 10.34 -53.59
N THR A 265 -5.01 11.40 -53.78
CA THR A 265 -5.37 12.34 -52.72
C THR A 265 -6.20 11.64 -51.63
N LYS A 266 -7.13 10.77 -52.04
CA LYS A 266 -7.93 9.97 -51.09
C LYS A 266 -7.05 9.03 -50.26
N ALA A 267 -6.12 8.33 -50.91
CA ALA A 267 -5.18 7.44 -50.24
C ALA A 267 -4.33 8.18 -49.18
N VAL A 268 -3.79 9.34 -49.54
CA VAL A 268 -3.03 10.19 -48.60
C VAL A 268 -3.89 10.58 -47.40
N VAL A 269 -5.11 11.06 -47.62
CA VAL A 269 -6.02 11.44 -46.52
C VAL A 269 -6.34 10.25 -45.60
N VAL A 270 -6.67 9.08 -46.17
CA VAL A 270 -6.95 7.87 -45.36
C VAL A 270 -5.73 7.46 -44.54
N THR A 271 -4.53 7.46 -45.15
CA THR A 271 -3.30 7.11 -44.42
C THR A 271 -2.97 8.10 -43.29
N ALA A 272 -3.17 9.39 -43.53
CA ALA A 272 -2.93 10.43 -42.55
C ALA A 272 -3.91 10.33 -41.38
N LEU A 273 -5.20 10.06 -41.66
CA LEU A 273 -6.20 9.84 -40.61
C LEU A 273 -5.92 8.57 -39.80
N GLY A 274 -5.51 7.47 -40.45
CA GLY A 274 -5.09 6.25 -39.74
C GLY A 274 -3.90 6.50 -38.82
N ALA A 275 -2.89 7.24 -39.28
CA ALA A 275 -1.74 7.61 -38.46
C ALA A 275 -2.16 8.51 -37.27
N ALA A 276 -3.03 9.49 -37.51
CA ALA A 276 -3.57 10.36 -36.47
C ALA A 276 -4.39 9.59 -35.43
N GLN A 277 -5.18 8.58 -35.86
CA GLN A 277 -5.94 7.70 -34.96
C GLN A 277 -5.01 6.86 -34.08
N SER A 278 -3.95 6.26 -34.63
CA SER A 278 -2.96 5.54 -33.83
C SER A 278 -2.31 6.44 -32.78
N ALA A 279 -1.96 7.68 -33.14
CA ALA A 279 -1.37 8.65 -32.22
C ALA A 279 -2.35 9.08 -31.13
N TYR A 280 -3.63 9.23 -31.48
CA TYR A 280 -4.70 9.50 -30.52
C TYR A 280 -4.86 8.38 -29.50
N TYR A 281 -4.85 7.11 -29.94
CA TYR A 281 -4.94 5.96 -29.04
C TYR A 281 -3.72 5.83 -28.13
N LEU A 282 -2.52 6.20 -28.61
CA LEU A 282 -1.33 6.31 -27.77
C LEU A 282 -1.50 7.37 -26.68
N ALA A 283 -1.97 8.56 -27.02
CA ALA A 283 -2.21 9.61 -26.03
C ALA A 283 -3.26 9.18 -24.99
N GLN A 284 -4.32 8.48 -25.42
CA GLN A 284 -5.31 7.94 -24.50
C GLN A 284 -4.75 6.83 -23.60
N SER A 285 -3.88 5.95 -24.13
CA SER A 285 -3.29 4.88 -23.33
C SER A 285 -2.36 5.43 -22.26
N GLU A 286 -1.58 6.47 -22.57
CA GLU A 286 -0.75 7.19 -21.57
C GLU A 286 -1.59 7.85 -20.49
N ASN A 287 -2.72 8.49 -20.83
CA ASN A 287 -3.60 9.11 -19.83
C ASN A 287 -4.19 8.06 -18.86
N VAL A 288 -4.65 6.92 -19.40
CA VAL A 288 -5.18 5.83 -18.57
C VAL A 288 -4.08 5.22 -17.69
N LEU A 289 -2.88 5.04 -18.25
CA LEU A 289 -1.75 4.47 -17.54
C LEU A 289 -1.24 5.40 -16.44
N ALA A 290 -1.18 6.71 -16.68
CA ALA A 290 -0.82 7.71 -15.68
C ALA A 290 -1.76 7.66 -14.46
N ARG A 291 -3.08 7.59 -14.68
CA ARG A 291 -4.06 7.44 -13.59
C ARG A 291 -3.87 6.15 -12.80
N ALA A 292 -3.58 5.05 -13.50
CA ALA A 292 -3.32 3.77 -12.85
C ALA A 292 -2.01 3.81 -12.04
N LEU A 293 -0.98 4.49 -12.55
CA LEU A 293 0.28 4.68 -11.87
C LEU A 293 0.10 5.49 -10.58
N ASP A 294 -0.67 6.58 -10.60
CA ASP A 294 -1.00 7.35 -9.39
C ASP A 294 -1.71 6.49 -8.35
N ALA A 295 -2.67 5.66 -8.77
CA ALA A 295 -3.37 4.73 -7.88
C ALA A 295 -2.43 3.67 -7.30
N VAL A 296 -1.57 3.05 -8.11
CA VAL A 296 -0.59 2.04 -7.65
C VAL A 296 0.44 2.68 -6.72
N ALA A 297 0.90 3.91 -6.99
CA ALA A 297 1.82 4.63 -6.13
C ALA A 297 1.22 4.91 -4.75
N LEU A 298 -0.06 5.30 -4.68
CA LEU A 298 -0.77 5.46 -3.40
C LEU A 298 -0.88 4.14 -2.63
N LYS A 299 -1.09 3.02 -3.34
CA LYS A 299 -1.12 1.69 -2.71
C LYS A 299 0.23 1.27 -2.16
N ALA A 300 1.29 1.46 -2.93
CA ALA A 300 2.66 1.19 -2.48
C ALA A 300 3.01 2.04 -1.25
N ARG A 301 2.65 3.33 -1.25
CA ARG A 301 2.84 4.22 -0.09
C ARG A 301 2.06 3.74 1.13
N SER A 302 0.79 3.36 0.96
CA SER A 302 -0.06 2.89 2.06
C SER A 302 0.43 1.56 2.63
N ALA A 303 0.90 0.64 1.77
CA ALA A 303 1.53 -0.61 2.19
C ALA A 303 2.83 -0.36 2.98
N ALA A 304 3.66 0.59 2.55
CA ALA A 304 4.88 0.96 3.26
C ALA A 304 4.58 1.54 4.66
N VAL A 305 3.58 2.41 4.78
CA VAL A 305 3.12 2.98 6.06
C VAL A 305 2.52 1.88 6.96
N CYS A 306 1.75 0.96 6.39
CA CYS A 306 1.20 -0.19 7.12
C CYS A 306 2.31 -1.07 7.70
N ASP A 307 3.37 -1.36 6.94
CA ASP A 307 4.50 -2.14 7.42
C ASP A 307 5.34 -1.38 8.47
N THR A 308 5.48 -0.06 8.36
CA THR A 308 6.20 0.72 9.39
C THR A 308 5.48 0.65 10.73
N TYR A 309 4.15 0.79 10.77
CA TYR A 309 3.37 0.64 12.00
C TYR A 309 3.42 -0.79 12.55
N ALA A 310 3.28 -1.81 11.69
CA ALA A 310 3.41 -3.19 12.13
C ALA A 310 4.81 -3.50 12.72
N ASN A 311 5.87 -2.92 12.17
CA ASN A 311 7.22 -3.03 12.72
C ASN A 311 7.41 -2.27 14.04
N GLN A 312 6.74 -1.14 14.23
CA GLN A 312 6.75 -0.43 15.51
C GLN A 312 6.08 -1.25 16.61
N GLY A 313 4.90 -1.81 16.34
CA GLY A 313 4.22 -2.71 17.27
C GLY A 313 5.11 -3.89 17.66
N ALA A 314 5.82 -4.48 16.70
CA ALA A 314 6.77 -5.57 16.98
C ALA A 314 7.93 -5.16 17.89
N ARG A 315 8.43 -3.93 17.78
CA ARG A 315 9.47 -3.39 18.69
C ARG A 315 8.91 -3.19 20.10
N SER A 316 7.71 -2.62 20.22
CA SER A 316 7.01 -2.47 21.50
C SER A 316 6.75 -3.83 22.16
N ALA A 317 6.33 -4.83 21.38
CA ALA A 317 6.09 -6.18 21.87
C ALA A 317 7.35 -6.97 22.22
N ALA A 318 8.55 -6.50 21.86
CA ALA A 318 9.80 -7.15 22.28
C ALA A 318 10.05 -6.99 23.79
N ILE A 319 9.45 -5.99 24.42
CA ILE A 319 9.59 -5.71 25.86
C ILE A 319 8.61 -6.57 26.70
N LEU A 320 7.47 -6.96 26.12
CA LEU A 320 6.41 -7.69 26.83
C LEU A 320 6.90 -8.95 27.56
N PRO A 321 7.73 -9.84 26.97
CA PRO A 321 8.21 -11.05 27.64
C PRO A 321 9.09 -10.73 28.86
N PHE A 322 9.81 -9.60 28.84
CA PHE A 322 10.60 -9.18 29.99
C PHE A 322 9.71 -8.71 31.14
N THR A 323 8.67 -7.92 30.85
CA THR A 323 7.74 -7.42 31.87
C THR A 323 6.91 -8.53 32.50
N SER A 324 6.44 -9.50 31.72
CA SER A 324 5.70 -10.66 32.23
C SER A 324 6.61 -11.60 33.05
N ALA A 325 7.82 -11.88 32.57
CA ALA A 325 8.80 -12.70 33.30
C ALA A 325 9.23 -12.05 34.62
N LEU A 326 9.45 -10.73 34.67
CA LEU A 326 9.77 -10.02 35.90
C LEU A 326 8.59 -10.02 36.89
N SER A 327 7.35 -9.88 36.41
CA SER A 327 6.16 -9.99 37.24
C SER A 327 6.00 -11.40 37.83
N ALA A 328 6.22 -12.45 37.02
CA ALA A 328 6.21 -13.84 37.47
C ALA A 328 7.36 -14.15 38.45
N LEU A 329 8.56 -13.59 38.22
CA LEU A 329 9.68 -13.69 39.15
C LEU A 329 9.33 -13.05 40.50
N CYS A 330 8.71 -11.86 40.50
CA CYS A 330 8.26 -11.22 41.74
C CYS A 330 7.23 -12.07 42.48
N ALA A 331 6.33 -12.76 41.77
CA ALA A 331 5.40 -13.72 42.38
C ALA A 331 6.13 -14.91 43.01
N ALA A 332 7.09 -15.50 42.31
CA ALA A 332 7.89 -16.62 42.81
C ALA A 332 8.73 -16.22 44.05
N VAL A 333 9.35 -15.04 44.03
CA VAL A 333 10.11 -14.50 45.16
C VAL A 333 9.19 -14.18 46.35
N THR A 334 7.98 -13.68 46.10
CA THR A 334 6.98 -13.47 47.17
C THR A 334 6.63 -14.80 47.86
N ALA A 335 6.40 -15.86 47.08
CA ALA A 335 6.16 -17.20 47.64
C ALA A 335 7.37 -17.71 48.44
N ALA A 336 8.59 -17.53 47.93
CA ALA A 336 9.81 -17.94 48.63
C ALA A 336 10.04 -17.18 49.94
N ILE A 337 9.80 -15.87 49.98
CA ILE A 337 9.95 -15.06 51.19
C ILE A 337 8.98 -15.49 52.28
N VAL A 338 7.77 -15.88 51.87
CA VAL A 338 6.73 -16.36 52.77
C VAL A 338 7.05 -17.73 53.36
N GLU A 339 7.63 -18.63 52.57
CA GLU A 339 7.99 -20.00 53.00
C GLU A 339 9.31 -20.06 53.79
N LEU A 340 10.22 -19.09 53.62
CA LEU A 340 11.48 -19.05 54.36
C LEU A 340 11.24 -18.54 55.80
N PRO A 341 12.02 -19.02 56.80
CA PRO A 341 11.91 -18.60 58.21
C PRO A 341 12.33 -17.13 58.46
N LEU A 342 12.45 -16.35 57.40
CA LEU A 342 12.77 -14.93 57.42
C LEU A 342 11.66 -14.14 58.14
N LEU A 343 10.39 -14.47 57.89
CA LEU A 343 9.26 -13.82 58.55
C LEU A 343 9.18 -14.15 60.04
N GLU A 344 9.50 -15.38 60.43
CA GLU A 344 9.56 -15.80 61.84
C GLU A 344 10.66 -15.04 62.59
N SER A 345 11.83 -14.85 61.97
CA SER A 345 12.93 -14.09 62.56
C SER A 345 12.60 -12.61 62.76
N LEU A 346 11.83 -12.01 61.85
CA LEU A 346 11.35 -10.63 61.95
C LEU A 346 10.21 -10.48 62.96
N GLY A 347 9.38 -11.51 63.14
CA GLY A 347 8.29 -11.54 64.12
C GLY A 347 8.79 -11.63 65.56
N ALA A 348 9.94 -12.29 65.77
CA ALA A 348 10.57 -12.44 67.08
C ALA A 348 11.00 -11.11 67.73
N LEU A 349 11.13 -10.01 66.96
CA LEU A 349 11.42 -8.67 67.48
C LEU A 349 10.25 -8.06 68.30
N GLY A 350 9.03 -8.57 68.13
CA GLY A 350 7.85 -8.16 68.90
C GLY A 350 7.36 -6.73 68.66
N GLY A 351 6.08 -6.49 68.94
CA GLY A 351 5.45 -5.17 68.92
C GLY A 351 5.22 -4.57 67.54
N ALA A 352 4.81 -3.28 67.51
CA ALA A 352 4.40 -2.58 66.29
C ALA A 352 5.52 -2.45 65.24
N LYS A 353 6.79 -2.43 65.67
CA LYS A 353 7.93 -2.34 64.75
C LYS A 353 8.13 -3.63 63.94
N ALA A 354 7.87 -4.79 64.54
CA ALA A 354 7.95 -6.08 63.86
C ALA A 354 6.83 -6.25 62.81
N ALA A 355 5.61 -5.81 63.14
CA ALA A 355 4.49 -5.84 62.18
C ALA A 355 4.76 -4.93 60.96
N LEU A 356 5.34 -3.75 61.18
CA LEU A 356 5.70 -2.83 60.10
C LEU A 356 6.84 -3.36 59.21
N SER A 357 7.86 -4.00 59.79
CA SER A 357 8.96 -4.57 59.02
C SER A 357 8.52 -5.81 58.22
N GLN A 358 7.65 -6.65 58.79
CA GLN A 358 7.01 -7.76 58.06
C GLN A 358 6.10 -7.26 56.93
N ALA A 359 5.26 -6.25 57.20
CA ALA A 359 4.41 -5.63 56.17
C ALA A 359 5.25 -5.10 55.01
N ALA A 360 6.33 -4.37 55.30
CA ALA A 360 7.23 -3.83 54.28
C ALA A 360 7.90 -4.94 53.44
N ALA A 361 8.37 -6.01 54.07
CA ALA A 361 9.01 -7.13 53.37
C ALA A 361 8.01 -7.90 52.47
N VAL A 362 6.80 -8.15 52.98
CA VAL A 362 5.75 -8.89 52.28
C VAL A 362 5.10 -8.06 51.16
N SER A 363 5.01 -6.73 51.30
CA SER A 363 4.41 -5.87 50.29
C SER A 363 5.35 -5.50 49.14
N PHE A 364 6.67 -5.58 49.33
CA PHE A 364 7.66 -5.09 48.36
C PHE A 364 7.54 -5.79 46.99
N PHE A 365 7.60 -7.13 46.96
CA PHE A 365 7.53 -7.89 45.72
C PHE A 365 6.14 -7.90 45.05
N PRO A 366 5.01 -7.96 45.78
CA PRO A 366 3.69 -7.72 45.20
C PRO A 366 3.56 -6.33 44.56
N THR A 367 4.12 -5.29 45.19
CA THR A 367 4.14 -3.93 44.61
C THR A 367 4.94 -3.88 43.32
N LEU A 368 6.14 -4.49 43.29
CA LEU A 368 6.93 -4.60 42.06
C LEU A 368 6.23 -5.43 40.99
N SER A 369 5.60 -6.55 41.37
CA SER A 369 4.81 -7.40 40.46
C SER A 369 3.67 -6.61 39.81
N ALA A 370 2.95 -5.81 40.60
CA ALA A 370 1.89 -4.94 40.12
C ALA A 370 2.40 -3.84 39.19
N LEU A 371 3.57 -3.25 39.49
CA LEU A 371 4.22 -2.27 38.60
C LEU A 371 4.64 -2.89 37.27
N PHE A 372 5.21 -4.10 37.26
CA PHE A 372 5.57 -4.80 36.03
C PHE A 372 4.34 -5.22 35.21
N ALA A 373 3.26 -5.64 35.88
CA ALA A 373 1.99 -5.94 35.22
C ALA A 373 1.34 -4.68 34.61
N ALA A 374 1.42 -3.55 35.30
CA ALA A 374 1.01 -2.25 34.77
C ALA A 374 1.84 -1.87 33.54
N ALA A 375 3.18 -2.01 33.60
CA ALA A 375 4.07 -1.75 32.46
C ALA A 375 3.80 -2.66 31.25
N ALA A 376 3.46 -3.94 31.49
CA ALA A 376 3.01 -4.85 30.44
C ALA A 376 1.70 -4.39 29.78
N SER A 377 0.76 -3.87 30.58
CA SER A 377 -0.52 -3.33 30.10
C SER A 377 -0.32 -2.07 29.23
N VAL A 378 0.60 -1.19 29.61
CA VAL A 378 1.00 -0.04 28.76
C VAL A 378 1.59 -0.51 27.43
N SER A 379 2.48 -1.50 27.48
CA SER A 379 3.13 -2.03 26.27
C SER A 379 2.12 -2.74 25.36
N LYS A 380 1.14 -3.44 25.93
CA LYS A 380 -0.01 -4.01 25.21
C LYS A 380 -0.80 -2.92 24.49
N ALA A 381 -1.19 -1.85 25.19
CA ALA A 381 -1.96 -0.75 24.61
C ALA A 381 -1.26 -0.11 23.40
N ARG A 382 0.07 0.05 23.47
CA ARG A 382 0.89 0.50 22.33
C ARG A 382 0.80 -0.46 21.14
N CYS A 383 0.90 -1.77 21.38
CA CYS A 383 0.77 -2.78 20.33
C CYS A 383 -0.61 -2.74 19.65
N GLU A 384 -1.68 -2.52 20.42
CA GLU A 384 -3.05 -2.39 19.89
C GLU A 384 -3.21 -1.11 19.05
N VAL A 385 -2.69 0.03 19.50
CA VAL A 385 -2.71 1.29 18.74
C VAL A 385 -1.93 1.16 17.42
N ASP A 386 -0.76 0.54 17.45
CA ASP A 386 0.07 0.34 16.25
C ASP A 386 -0.64 -0.61 15.25
N ALA A 387 -1.30 -1.66 15.75
CA ALA A 387 -2.09 -2.57 14.91
C ALA A 387 -3.32 -1.87 14.30
N GLU A 388 -4.01 -1.02 15.07
CA GLU A 388 -5.10 -0.20 14.57
C GLU A 388 -4.62 0.80 13.51
N ALA A 389 -3.49 1.48 13.73
CA ALA A 389 -2.89 2.41 12.76
C ALA A 389 -2.53 1.68 11.45
N ALA A 390 -1.96 0.48 11.54
CA ALA A 390 -1.72 -0.39 10.39
C ALA A 390 -3.03 -0.73 9.65
N SER A 391 -4.09 -1.08 10.38
CA SER A 391 -5.41 -1.37 9.79
C SER A 391 -6.05 -0.15 9.10
N GLN A 392 -5.87 1.05 9.64
CA GLN A 392 -6.35 2.30 9.05
C GLN A 392 -5.57 2.66 7.80
N ALA A 393 -4.25 2.48 7.82
CA ALA A 393 -3.40 2.62 6.63
C ALA A 393 -3.75 1.59 5.56
N ALA A 394 -4.14 0.36 5.93
CA ALA A 394 -4.64 -0.62 4.98
C ALA A 394 -6.00 -0.22 4.39
N ALA A 395 -6.87 0.43 5.17
CA ALA A 395 -8.18 0.86 4.70
C ALA A 395 -8.13 1.94 3.61
N THR A 396 -7.03 2.71 3.50
CA THR A 396 -6.86 3.66 2.39
C THR A 396 -6.68 2.94 1.05
N LEU A 397 -6.28 1.67 1.03
CA LEU A 397 -6.21 0.84 -0.19
C LEU A 397 -7.59 0.55 -0.78
N ALA A 398 -8.64 0.62 0.04
CA ALA A 398 -10.03 0.39 -0.37
C ALA A 398 -10.73 1.65 -0.87
N LEU A 399 -10.08 2.83 -0.80
CA LEU A 399 -10.65 4.05 -1.36
C LEU A 399 -10.69 3.93 -2.88
N GLU A 400 -11.90 3.75 -3.40
CA GLU A 400 -12.16 3.82 -4.83
C GLU A 400 -11.74 5.18 -5.35
N TYR A 401 -10.91 5.20 -6.40
CA TYR A 401 -10.86 6.35 -7.30
C TYR A 401 -12.25 6.45 -7.93
N ASP A 402 -13.09 7.27 -7.30
CA ASP A 402 -14.45 7.48 -7.77
C ASP A 402 -14.35 8.03 -9.21
N ALA A 403 -14.73 7.20 -10.18
CA ALA A 403 -14.64 7.54 -11.61
C ALA A 403 -15.53 8.73 -12.01
N GLY A 404 -16.26 9.30 -11.05
CA GLY A 404 -17.22 10.40 -11.20
C GLY A 404 -16.64 11.77 -11.53
N SER A 405 -15.33 12.00 -11.41
CA SER A 405 -14.72 13.31 -11.76
C SER A 405 -14.43 13.49 -13.28
N ALA A 406 -14.74 12.52 -14.13
CA ALA A 406 -14.47 12.58 -15.57
C ALA A 406 -15.72 12.82 -16.44
N LYS A 407 -16.76 13.45 -15.89
CA LYS A 407 -17.76 14.17 -16.70
C LYS A 407 -17.27 15.61 -16.91
N GLY A 408 -16.36 15.77 -17.85
CA GLY A 408 -15.93 17.06 -18.40
C GLY A 408 -16.06 17.02 -19.90
#